data_AF-A0A1B6IK07-F1
#
_entry.id   AF-A0A1B6IK07-F1
#
_cell.length_a   1.000
_cell.length_b   1.000
_cell.length_c   1.000
_cell.angle_alpha   90.00
_cell.angle_beta   90.00
_cell.angle_gamma   90.00
#
_symmetry.space_group_name_H-M   'P 1'
#
loop_
_entity.id
_entity.type
_entity.pdbx_description
1 polymer ?
#
loop_
_entity_poly.entity_id
_entity_poly.type
_entity_poly.pdbx_seq_one_letter_code
_entity_poly.pdbx_strand_id
1 'polypeptide(L)'
;MYYSSKPTPLFKILSESCNKCFKHTAAKKVINNEKKKYSHTVLLPKTEFPLWLSGFKRVEQDEKIIKGCGFAELYEWQRKHVSGPEFVLHDGPPYANGVPHMGHAINKVLKDITTRHKLLQGHKIHYKPGWDCHGLPIELKAMAGQDVTSLSPLAVRAQARKFAKEAIRDQKAVFRSWGVMADWEDGCYFTFDKAYVKNQLQQF
;
A
#
# COMPACT_ATOMS: atom_id res chain seq x y z
N MET A 1 39.17 2.28 32.55
CA MET A 1 39.73 1.25 33.45
C MET A 1 38.58 0.37 33.92
N TYR A 2 38.76 -0.95 33.83
CA TYR A 2 37.90 -2.06 34.27
C TYR A 2 36.70 -2.50 33.41
N TYR A 3 36.99 -3.50 32.54
CA TYR A 3 36.29 -4.77 32.22
C TYR A 3 34.75 -4.78 32.08
N SER A 4 34.19 -5.03 30.88
CA SER A 4 34.01 -6.34 30.19
C SER A 4 32.79 -7.14 30.67
N SER A 5 31.77 -7.25 29.81
CA SER A 5 31.00 -8.49 29.65
C SER A 5 30.29 -8.51 28.29
N LYS A 6 30.76 -9.40 27.41
CA LYS A 6 30.05 -9.86 26.21
C LYS A 6 28.76 -10.57 26.65
N PRO A 7 27.62 -10.40 25.97
CA PRO A 7 26.50 -11.33 26.14
C PRO A 7 26.82 -12.67 25.44
N THR A 8 26.93 -13.71 26.26
CA THR A 8 27.04 -15.13 25.96
C THR A 8 25.70 -15.72 25.47
N PRO A 9 25.70 -16.95 24.92
CA PRO A 9 24.77 -17.38 23.88
C PRO A 9 23.44 -17.86 24.48
N LEU A 10 22.44 -16.98 24.47
CA LEU A 10 21.06 -17.33 24.83
C LEU A 10 20.09 -17.09 23.66
N PHE A 11 20.54 -17.40 22.44
CA PHE A 11 19.70 -17.43 21.23
C PHE A 11 20.03 -18.62 20.32
N LYS A 12 20.36 -19.76 20.93
CA LYS A 12 20.60 -21.03 20.21
C LYS A 12 19.96 -22.25 20.87
N ILE A 13 18.89 -22.06 21.67
CA ILE A 13 18.12 -23.16 22.29
C ILE A 13 16.62 -22.87 22.23
N LEU A 14 16.11 -22.49 21.04
CA LEU A 14 14.67 -22.53 20.72
C LEU A 14 14.42 -23.10 19.30
N SER A 15 15.41 -23.77 18.69
CA SER A 15 15.27 -24.45 17.39
C SER A 15 15.23 -25.97 17.48
N GLU A 16 15.26 -26.58 18.67
CA GLU A 16 15.36 -28.06 18.80
C GLU A 16 14.39 -28.70 19.81
N SER A 17 13.32 -28.03 20.23
CA SER A 17 12.30 -28.68 21.06
C SER A 17 10.90 -28.21 20.75
N CYS A 18 10.41 -28.63 19.58
CA CYS A 18 8.98 -28.86 19.39
C CYS A 18 8.78 -29.93 18.30
N ASN A 19 9.23 -31.16 18.57
CA ASN A 19 8.95 -32.33 17.73
C ASN A 19 8.72 -33.60 18.56
N LYS A 20 8.10 -33.46 19.73
CA LYS A 20 7.59 -34.57 20.54
C LYS A 20 6.32 -34.13 21.25
N CYS A 21 5.19 -34.27 20.57
CA CYS A 21 3.89 -34.66 21.13
C CYS A 21 2.79 -34.52 20.07
N PHE A 22 2.76 -35.46 19.14
CA PHE A 22 1.53 -36.05 18.61
C PHE A 22 1.95 -37.37 17.94
N LYS A 23 1.95 -38.45 18.73
CA LYS A 23 1.92 -39.80 18.15
C LYS A 23 0.50 -40.02 17.62
N HIS A 24 0.16 -39.39 16.50
CA HIS A 24 -0.84 -39.97 15.64
C HIS A 24 -0.16 -41.12 14.93
N THR A 25 -0.67 -42.33 15.17
CA THR A 25 -0.34 -43.55 14.47
C THR A 25 -0.26 -43.25 12.98
N ALA A 26 0.96 -43.12 12.45
CA ALA A 26 1.19 -43.09 11.02
C ALA A 26 0.85 -44.49 10.52
N ALA A 27 -0.42 -44.72 10.20
CA ALA A 27 -0.79 -45.81 9.33
C ALA A 27 0.10 -45.65 8.10
N LYS A 28 1.05 -46.58 7.92
CA LYS A 28 1.85 -46.66 6.71
C LYS A 28 0.85 -46.60 5.55
N LYS A 29 0.81 -45.48 4.84
CA LYS A 29 0.05 -45.36 3.61
C LYS A 29 0.72 -46.35 2.67
N VAL A 30 0.12 -47.54 2.55
CA VAL A 30 0.47 -48.51 1.53
C VAL A 30 0.30 -47.76 0.22
N ILE A 31 1.42 -47.35 -0.39
CA ILE A 31 1.42 -46.79 -1.73
C ILE A 31 1.18 -47.99 -2.63
N ASN A 32 -0.10 -48.32 -2.82
CA ASN A 32 -0.49 -49.34 -3.78
C ASN A 32 -0.17 -48.73 -5.16
N ASN A 33 0.92 -49.19 -5.77
CA ASN A 33 1.47 -48.66 -7.01
C ASN A 33 0.74 -49.29 -8.22
N GLU A 34 -0.55 -49.59 -8.08
CA GLU A 34 -1.41 -49.87 -9.21
C GLU A 34 -1.67 -48.55 -9.92
N LYS A 35 -1.00 -48.36 -11.08
CA LYS A 35 -1.33 -47.28 -12.01
C LYS A 35 -2.85 -47.25 -12.18
N LYS A 36 -3.50 -46.18 -11.70
CA LYS A 36 -4.96 -45.99 -11.76
C LYS A 36 -5.46 -46.23 -13.19
N LYS A 37 -5.93 -47.45 -13.47
CA LYS A 37 -6.17 -47.99 -14.82
C LYS A 37 -7.12 -47.12 -15.65
N TYR A 38 -8.02 -46.38 -15.00
CA TYR A 38 -9.02 -45.53 -15.64
C TYR A 38 -8.81 -44.02 -15.40
N SER A 39 -7.72 -43.60 -14.74
CA SER A 39 -7.51 -42.17 -14.45
C SER A 39 -7.33 -41.32 -15.72
N HIS A 40 -6.97 -41.94 -16.85
CA HIS A 40 -6.82 -41.28 -18.15
C HIS A 40 -8.13 -41.16 -18.92
N THR A 41 -9.18 -41.89 -18.53
CA THR A 41 -10.51 -41.83 -19.18
C THR A 41 -11.38 -40.71 -18.59
N VAL A 42 -10.94 -40.06 -17.52
CA VAL A 42 -11.65 -38.96 -16.86
C VAL A 42 -11.07 -37.63 -17.31
N LEU A 43 -11.92 -36.75 -17.85
CA LEU A 43 -11.55 -35.39 -18.22
C LEU A 43 -11.50 -34.50 -16.98
N LEU A 44 -10.36 -34.53 -16.28
CA LEU A 44 -10.11 -33.65 -15.15
C LEU A 44 -9.65 -32.26 -15.61
N PRO A 45 -10.06 -31.17 -14.93
CA PRO A 45 -9.49 -29.85 -15.16
C PRO A 45 -7.98 -29.86 -14.93
N LYS A 46 -7.22 -29.36 -15.90
CA LYS A 46 -5.77 -29.15 -15.80
C LYS A 46 -5.50 -27.66 -15.76
N THR A 47 -4.79 -27.20 -14.75
CA THR A 47 -4.44 -25.79 -14.59
C THR A 47 -3.03 -25.66 -14.03
N GLU A 48 -2.30 -24.67 -14.52
CA GLU A 48 -1.02 -24.24 -13.95
C GLU A 48 -1.23 -23.30 -12.75
N PHE A 49 -2.47 -22.88 -12.49
CA PHE A 49 -2.79 -21.98 -11.40
C PHE A 49 -2.55 -22.65 -10.04
N PRO A 50 -1.72 -22.06 -9.16
CA PRO A 50 -1.41 -22.65 -7.87
C PRO A 50 -2.62 -22.59 -6.93
N LEU A 51 -2.92 -23.71 -6.26
CA LEU A 51 -4.00 -23.77 -5.27
C LEU A 51 -3.75 -22.87 -4.06
N TRP A 52 -2.49 -22.72 -3.65
CA TRP A 52 -2.09 -21.86 -2.55
C TRP A 52 -0.72 -21.25 -2.79
N LEU A 53 -0.56 -19.99 -2.41
CA LEU A 53 0.70 -19.26 -2.43
C LEU A 53 1.10 -18.88 -1.02
N SER A 54 2.37 -19.13 -0.68
CA SER A 54 2.98 -18.65 0.56
C SER A 54 3.06 -17.13 0.55
N GLY A 55 3.11 -16.50 1.74
CA GLY A 55 3.14 -15.04 1.87
C GLY A 55 4.21 -14.37 1.01
N PHE A 56 5.44 -14.91 1.01
CA PHE A 56 6.53 -14.41 0.18
C PHE A 56 6.22 -14.50 -1.32
N LYS A 57 5.72 -15.64 -1.79
CA LYS A 57 5.35 -15.82 -3.21
C LYS A 57 4.18 -14.94 -3.64
N ARG A 58 3.28 -14.57 -2.71
CA ARG A 58 2.18 -13.63 -3.00
C ARG A 58 2.71 -12.23 -3.31
N VAL A 59 3.63 -11.72 -2.50
CA VAL A 59 4.23 -10.39 -2.74
C VAL A 59 4.94 -10.35 -4.10
N GLU A 60 5.74 -11.37 -4.41
CA GLU A 60 6.38 -11.47 -5.74
C GLU A 60 5.36 -11.53 -6.89
N GLN A 61 4.24 -12.23 -6.68
CA GLN A 61 3.19 -12.35 -7.68
C GLN A 61 2.44 -11.02 -7.88
N ASP A 62 2.13 -10.32 -6.79
CA ASP A 62 1.46 -9.01 -6.83
C ASP A 62 2.33 -7.98 -7.57
N GLU A 63 3.64 -7.96 -7.30
CA GLU A 63 4.56 -7.12 -8.06
C GLU A 63 4.58 -7.44 -9.56
N LYS A 64 4.55 -8.74 -9.92
CA LYS A 64 4.46 -9.18 -11.31
C LYS A 64 3.16 -8.75 -11.96
N ILE A 65 2.03 -8.80 -11.24
CA ILE A 65 0.73 -8.37 -11.76
C ILE A 65 0.72 -6.86 -11.96
N ILE A 66 1.16 -6.08 -10.96
CA ILE A 66 1.17 -4.61 -11.05
C ILE A 66 2.01 -4.13 -12.24
N LYS A 67 3.20 -4.72 -12.43
CA LYS A 67 4.09 -4.38 -13.55
C LYS A 67 3.60 -4.95 -14.88
N GLY A 68 3.17 -6.21 -14.90
CA GLY A 68 2.77 -6.91 -16.12
C GLY A 68 1.45 -6.41 -16.70
N CYS A 69 0.53 -5.95 -15.86
CA CYS A 69 -0.77 -5.42 -16.29
C CYS A 69 -0.79 -3.90 -16.49
N GLY A 70 0.36 -3.21 -16.36
CA GLY A 70 0.46 -1.77 -16.62
C GLY A 70 -0.42 -0.91 -15.71
N PHE A 71 -0.46 -1.20 -14.41
CA PHE A 71 -1.34 -0.48 -13.48
C PHE A 71 -0.96 0.99 -13.34
N ALA A 72 0.31 1.34 -13.55
CA ALA A 72 0.78 2.72 -13.49
C ALA A 72 0.24 3.54 -14.68
N GLU A 73 0.17 2.93 -15.86
CA GLU A 73 -0.25 3.56 -17.11
C GLU A 73 -1.77 3.55 -17.29
N LEU A 74 -2.49 2.71 -16.53
CA LEU A 74 -3.94 2.51 -16.65
C LEU A 74 -4.74 3.82 -16.55
N TYR A 75 -4.37 4.71 -15.64
CA TYR A 75 -5.06 5.99 -15.48
C TYR A 75 -4.93 6.88 -16.71
N GLU A 76 -3.74 7.00 -17.29
CA GLU A 76 -3.55 7.77 -18.52
C GLU A 76 -4.21 7.10 -19.72
N TRP A 77 -4.09 5.78 -19.81
CA TRP A 77 -4.69 4.99 -20.87
C TRP A 77 -6.20 5.24 -20.93
N GLN A 78 -6.91 5.16 -19.81
CA GLN A 78 -8.35 5.39 -19.81
C GLN A 78 -8.72 6.84 -20.17
N ARG A 79 -7.93 7.85 -19.74
CA ARG A 79 -8.21 9.25 -20.15
C ARG A 79 -8.08 9.46 -21.66
N LYS A 80 -7.25 8.67 -22.33
CA LYS A 80 -7.01 8.75 -23.78
C LYS A 80 -8.00 7.91 -24.60
N HIS A 81 -8.45 6.77 -24.10
CA HIS A 81 -9.23 5.79 -24.87
C HIS A 81 -10.73 5.75 -24.52
N VAL A 82 -11.13 6.22 -23.34
CA VAL A 82 -12.54 6.21 -22.93
C VAL A 82 -13.20 7.55 -23.27
N SER A 83 -14.28 7.49 -24.05
CA SER A 83 -15.03 8.66 -24.53
C SER A 83 -16.40 8.85 -23.85
N GLY A 84 -16.75 8.01 -22.89
CA GLY A 84 -18.02 8.14 -22.15
C GLY A 84 -18.04 9.30 -21.16
N PRO A 85 -19.15 9.47 -20.41
CA PRO A 85 -19.32 10.57 -19.47
C PRO A 85 -18.23 10.58 -18.39
N GLU A 86 -17.83 11.78 -17.95
CA GLU A 86 -16.81 11.93 -16.92
C GLU A 86 -17.40 11.65 -15.53
N PHE A 87 -16.80 10.73 -14.80
CA PHE A 87 -17.06 10.46 -13.40
C PHE A 87 -15.94 11.05 -12.56
N VAL A 88 -16.26 12.09 -11.78
CA VAL A 88 -15.31 12.78 -10.91
C VAL A 88 -15.43 12.24 -9.49
N LEU A 89 -14.34 11.68 -8.98
CA LEU A 89 -14.24 11.28 -7.58
C LEU A 89 -13.30 12.25 -6.86
N HIS A 90 -13.87 13.10 -6.00
CA HIS A 90 -13.09 13.98 -5.14
C HIS A 90 -12.49 13.18 -3.98
N ASP A 91 -11.16 13.08 -3.95
CA ASP A 91 -10.46 12.44 -2.85
C ASP A 91 -10.52 13.31 -1.60
N GLY A 92 -11.00 12.80 -0.48
CA GLY A 92 -10.74 13.42 0.83
C GLY A 92 -9.25 13.29 1.15
N PRO A 93 -8.51 14.41 1.29
CA PRO A 93 -7.05 14.37 1.36
C PRO A 93 -6.60 13.77 2.71
N PRO A 94 -5.84 12.66 2.75
CA PRO A 94 -5.21 12.21 3.98
C PRO A 94 -4.25 13.26 4.55
N TYR A 95 -4.12 13.28 5.87
CA TYR A 95 -3.08 14.05 6.54
C TYR A 95 -1.70 13.51 6.17
N ALA A 96 -0.78 14.40 5.82
CA ALA A 96 0.62 14.09 5.55
C ALA A 96 1.40 13.82 6.85
N ASN A 97 0.93 12.86 7.66
CA ASN A 97 1.37 12.66 9.03
C ASN A 97 1.92 11.24 9.28
N GLY A 98 2.81 10.75 8.42
CA GLY A 98 3.55 9.51 8.62
C GLY A 98 3.00 8.31 7.84
N VAL A 99 3.34 7.10 8.31
CA VAL A 99 3.13 5.84 7.58
C VAL A 99 1.64 5.49 7.45
N PRO A 100 1.17 5.05 6.27
CA PRO A 100 -0.18 4.54 6.10
C PRO A 100 -0.51 3.34 7.00
N HIS A 101 -1.78 3.22 7.36
CA HIS A 101 -2.31 2.14 8.19
C HIS A 101 -3.56 1.53 7.53
N MET A 102 -4.14 0.49 8.14
CA MET A 102 -5.28 -0.25 7.57
C MET A 102 -6.47 0.63 7.19
N GLY A 103 -6.83 1.61 8.02
CA GLY A 103 -7.88 2.59 7.67
C GLY A 103 -7.62 3.35 6.35
N HIS A 104 -6.36 3.69 6.04
CA HIS A 104 -6.02 4.28 4.74
C HIS A 104 -6.22 3.26 3.60
N ALA A 105 -5.83 2.01 3.82
CA ALA A 105 -6.00 0.93 2.85
C ALA A 105 -7.48 0.73 2.51
N ILE A 106 -8.34 0.59 3.52
CA ILE A 106 -9.79 0.40 3.32
C ILE A 106 -10.38 1.56 2.50
N ASN A 107 -10.08 2.81 2.88
CA ASN A 107 -10.59 3.99 2.18
C ASN A 107 -10.12 4.02 0.71
N LYS A 108 -8.83 3.78 0.46
CA LYS A 108 -8.26 3.85 -0.89
C LYS A 108 -8.72 2.70 -1.78
N VAL A 109 -8.82 1.48 -1.25
CA VAL A 109 -9.31 0.32 -1.98
C VAL A 109 -10.79 0.46 -2.33
N LEU A 110 -11.64 0.97 -1.44
CA LEU A 110 -13.06 1.19 -1.74
C LEU A 110 -13.25 2.23 -2.85
N LYS A 111 -12.45 3.31 -2.82
CA LYS A 111 -12.42 4.31 -3.90
C LYS A 111 -11.98 3.68 -5.22
N ASP A 112 -10.92 2.88 -5.19
CA ASP A 112 -10.41 2.18 -6.39
C ASP A 112 -11.46 1.24 -6.99
N ILE A 113 -12.12 0.40 -6.18
CA ILE A 113 -13.22 -0.48 -6.62
C ILE A 113 -14.32 0.34 -7.30
N THR A 114 -14.71 1.47 -6.72
CA THR A 114 -15.75 2.34 -7.28
C THR A 114 -15.33 2.93 -8.62
N THR A 115 -14.11 3.45 -8.73
CA THR A 115 -13.59 4.02 -9.99
C THR A 115 -13.44 2.98 -11.08
N ARG A 116 -12.96 1.77 -10.74
CA ARG A 116 -12.84 0.65 -11.69
C ARG A 116 -14.20 0.16 -12.15
N HIS A 117 -15.18 0.08 -11.25
CA HIS A 117 -16.55 -0.26 -11.62
C HIS A 117 -17.13 0.75 -12.62
N LYS A 118 -16.94 2.05 -12.38
CA LYS A 118 -17.38 3.11 -13.30
C LYS A 118 -16.65 3.06 -14.65
N LEU A 119 -15.35 2.75 -14.62
CA LEU A 119 -14.55 2.57 -15.83
C LEU A 119 -15.08 1.41 -16.68
N LEU A 120 -15.42 0.28 -16.05
CA LEU A 120 -16.04 -0.87 -16.73
C LEU A 120 -17.42 -0.55 -17.30
N GLN A 121 -18.14 0.41 -16.71
CA GLN A 121 -19.39 0.96 -17.25
C GLN A 121 -19.16 1.99 -18.37
N GLY A 122 -17.92 2.16 -18.85
CA GLY A 122 -17.56 3.09 -19.93
C GLY A 122 -17.43 4.55 -19.52
N HIS A 123 -17.40 4.86 -18.21
CA HIS A 123 -17.20 6.25 -17.76
C HIS A 123 -15.71 6.61 -17.77
N LYS A 124 -15.42 7.84 -18.16
CA LYS A 124 -14.07 8.41 -18.06
C LYS A 124 -13.81 8.83 -16.62
N ILE A 125 -12.75 8.33 -15.99
CA ILE A 125 -12.50 8.56 -14.57
C ILE A 125 -11.62 9.78 -14.37
N HIS A 126 -12.06 10.69 -13.49
CA HIS A 126 -11.26 11.80 -12.98
C HIS A 126 -11.09 11.64 -11.47
N TYR A 127 -9.94 11.11 -11.05
CA TYR A 127 -9.60 10.90 -9.65
C TYR A 127 -8.21 11.46 -9.36
N LYS A 128 -8.20 12.60 -8.66
CA LYS A 128 -7.00 13.32 -8.25
C LYS A 128 -6.79 13.15 -6.75
N PRO A 129 -5.75 12.40 -6.33
CA PRO A 129 -5.45 12.26 -4.91
C PRO A 129 -4.93 13.59 -4.36
N GLY A 130 -5.14 13.84 -3.08
CA GLY A 130 -4.58 15.04 -2.44
C GLY A 130 -4.08 14.79 -1.04
N TRP A 131 -3.43 15.80 -0.47
CA TRP A 131 -2.89 15.73 0.89
C TRP A 131 -3.15 17.00 1.68
N ASP A 132 -3.52 16.79 2.94
CA ASP A 132 -3.59 17.85 3.92
C ASP A 132 -2.22 18.00 4.60
N CYS A 133 -1.66 19.19 4.48
CA CYS A 133 -0.28 19.51 4.82
C CYS A 133 -0.18 20.61 5.88
N HIS A 134 -1.31 21.08 6.41
CA HIS A 134 -1.36 22.09 7.45
C HIS A 134 -1.87 21.50 8.77
N GLY A 135 -1.87 22.36 9.79
CA GLY A 135 -2.45 22.05 11.09
C GLY A 135 -1.43 21.56 12.11
N LEU A 136 -1.87 21.63 13.38
CA LEU A 136 -1.08 21.28 14.55
C LEU A 136 -0.46 19.86 14.52
N PRO A 137 -1.13 18.81 13.99
CA PRO A 137 -0.54 17.46 14.00
C PRO A 137 0.79 17.35 13.24
N ILE A 138 0.97 18.11 12.16
CA ILE A 138 2.22 18.12 11.39
C ILE A 138 3.29 18.94 12.10
N GLU A 139 2.91 20.08 12.67
CA GLU A 139 3.83 20.92 13.46
C GLU A 139 4.39 20.15 14.66
N LEU A 140 3.54 19.47 15.42
CA LEU A 140 3.96 18.66 16.57
C LEU A 140 4.89 17.50 16.16
N LYS A 141 4.59 16.82 15.05
CA LYS A 141 5.44 15.72 14.55
C LYS A 141 6.78 16.22 14.02
N ALA A 142 6.80 17.35 13.32
CA ALA A 142 8.00 17.95 12.76
C ALA A 142 8.95 18.50 13.83
N MET A 143 8.41 18.89 14.99
CA MET A 143 9.14 19.42 16.15
C MET A 143 9.35 18.39 17.26
N ALA A 144 8.96 17.13 17.05
CA ALA A 144 9.13 16.08 18.06
C ALA A 144 10.61 15.93 18.43
N GLY A 145 10.96 16.23 19.68
CA GLY A 145 12.35 16.20 20.18
C GLY A 145 13.14 17.50 20.01
N GLN A 146 12.50 18.60 19.59
CA GLN A 146 13.10 19.94 19.55
C GLN A 146 12.41 20.87 20.56
N ASP A 147 13.16 21.82 21.12
CA ASP A 147 12.58 22.86 21.97
C ASP A 147 11.87 23.91 21.10
N VAL A 148 10.54 23.78 21.04
CA VAL A 148 9.64 24.63 20.26
C VAL A 148 9.76 26.10 20.63
N THR A 149 10.12 26.41 21.89
CA THR A 149 10.22 27.79 22.38
C THR A 149 11.44 28.54 21.82
N SER A 150 12.42 27.80 21.31
CA SER A 150 13.66 28.36 20.75
C SER A 150 13.57 28.68 19.25
N LEU A 151 12.53 28.21 18.56
CA LEU A 151 12.42 28.29 17.11
C LEU A 151 11.55 29.47 16.65
N SER A 152 12.00 30.16 15.60
CA SER A 152 11.17 31.18 14.96
C SER A 152 9.96 30.56 14.23
N PRO A 153 8.82 31.27 14.11
CA PRO A 153 7.66 30.76 13.36
C PRO A 153 7.97 30.39 11.90
N LEU A 154 8.93 31.08 11.28
CA LEU A 154 9.39 30.76 9.92
C LEU A 154 10.14 29.43 9.88
N ALA A 155 11.00 29.17 10.86
CA ALA A 155 11.72 27.90 10.98
C ALA A 155 10.75 26.73 11.20
N VAL A 156 9.75 26.91 12.07
CA VAL A 156 8.71 25.89 12.32
C VAL A 156 7.96 25.54 11.04
N ARG A 157 7.51 26.54 10.26
CA ARG A 157 6.81 26.30 9.00
C ARG A 157 7.68 25.62 7.95
N ALA A 158 8.96 25.99 7.87
CA ALA A 158 9.90 25.36 6.94
C ALA A 158 10.11 23.87 7.30
N GLN A 159 10.26 23.56 8.58
CA GLN A 159 10.43 22.20 9.08
C GLN A 159 9.17 21.37 8.89
N ALA A 160 8.00 21.90 9.23
CA ALA A 160 6.70 21.27 8.99
C ALA A 160 6.50 20.94 7.50
N ARG A 161 6.84 21.86 6.61
CA ARG A 161 6.76 21.63 5.16
C ARG A 161 7.71 20.54 4.68
N LYS A 162 8.92 20.47 5.23
CA LYS A 162 9.89 19.41 4.91
C LYS A 162 9.33 18.04 5.32
N PHE A 163 8.84 17.94 6.55
CA PHE A 163 8.23 16.71 7.07
C PHE A 163 7.03 16.27 6.23
N ALA A 164 6.13 17.20 5.88
CA ALA A 164 4.97 16.91 5.03
C ALA A 164 5.38 16.34 3.67
N LYS A 165 6.41 16.90 3.01
CA LYS A 165 6.91 16.39 1.71
C LYS A 165 7.45 14.97 1.81
N GLU A 166 8.19 14.65 2.88
CA GLU A 166 8.71 13.30 3.13
C GLU A 166 7.56 12.32 3.37
N ALA A 167 6.60 12.68 4.23
CA ALA A 167 5.42 11.86 4.49
C ALA A 167 4.58 11.62 3.22
N ILE A 168 4.35 12.65 2.39
CA ILE A 168 3.64 12.52 1.12
C ILE A 168 4.33 11.51 0.21
N ARG A 169 5.66 11.61 0.06
CA ARG A 169 6.43 10.69 -0.79
C ARG A 169 6.22 9.24 -0.36
N ASP A 170 6.33 8.97 0.94
CA ASP A 170 6.24 7.62 1.48
C ASP A 170 4.79 7.09 1.39
N GLN A 171 3.79 7.91 1.72
CA GLN A 171 2.38 7.56 1.57
C GLN A 171 2.01 7.30 0.09
N LYS A 172 2.47 8.16 -0.83
CA LYS A 172 2.25 8.01 -2.28
C LYS A 172 2.82 6.69 -2.78
N ALA A 173 4.04 6.31 -2.35
CA ALA A 173 4.65 5.05 -2.72
C ALA A 173 3.82 3.84 -2.26
N VAL A 174 3.31 3.87 -1.02
CA VAL A 174 2.46 2.81 -0.47
C VAL A 174 1.09 2.75 -1.17
N PHE A 175 0.46 3.90 -1.46
CA PHE A 175 -0.82 3.90 -2.16
C PHE A 175 -0.68 3.38 -3.60
N ARG A 176 0.44 3.67 -4.26
CA ARG A 176 0.78 3.09 -5.56
C ARG A 176 0.99 1.57 -5.48
N SER A 177 1.64 1.07 -4.42
CA SER A 177 1.85 -0.37 -4.25
C SER A 177 0.55 -1.15 -4.03
N TRP A 178 -0.52 -0.50 -3.55
CA TRP A 178 -1.85 -1.09 -3.48
C TRP A 178 -2.59 -1.14 -4.83
N GLY A 179 -1.99 -0.63 -5.92
CA GLY A 179 -2.56 -0.70 -7.26
C GLY A 179 -3.72 0.27 -7.49
N VAL A 180 -3.81 1.34 -6.69
CA VAL A 180 -4.87 2.36 -6.79
C VAL A 180 -4.70 3.16 -8.09
N MET A 181 -5.73 3.14 -8.94
CA MET A 181 -5.76 3.86 -10.22
C MET A 181 -6.09 5.33 -9.98
N ALA A 182 -5.11 6.23 -10.05
CA ALA A 182 -5.29 7.66 -9.82
C ALA A 182 -4.32 8.52 -10.64
N ASP A 183 -4.57 9.82 -10.69
CA ASP A 183 -3.66 10.81 -11.28
C ASP A 183 -2.45 11.08 -10.36
N TRP A 184 -1.44 10.22 -10.46
CA TRP A 184 -0.32 10.28 -9.54
C TRP A 184 0.80 11.23 -9.99
N GLU A 185 0.99 11.50 -11.27
CA GLU A 185 2.12 12.32 -11.75
C GLU A 185 1.84 13.81 -11.56
N ASP A 186 0.89 14.37 -12.30
CA ASP A 186 0.64 15.81 -12.34
C ASP A 186 -0.67 16.25 -11.66
N GLY A 187 -1.58 15.32 -11.36
CA GLY A 187 -2.90 15.65 -10.82
C GLY A 187 -2.99 15.77 -9.31
N CYS A 188 -1.94 15.45 -8.55
CA CYS A 188 -1.98 15.50 -7.08
C CYS A 188 -2.20 16.94 -6.60
N TYR A 189 -3.11 17.15 -5.63
CA TYR A 189 -3.32 18.47 -5.04
C TYR A 189 -2.79 18.54 -3.59
N PHE A 190 -2.15 19.66 -3.25
CA PHE A 190 -1.61 19.88 -1.91
C PHE A 190 -2.21 21.14 -1.31
N THR A 191 -2.65 21.04 -0.06
CA THR A 191 -3.23 22.20 0.64
C THR A 191 -2.25 23.36 0.80
N PHE A 192 -0.93 23.10 0.82
CA PHE A 192 0.10 24.16 0.88
C PHE A 192 0.34 24.89 -0.45
N ASP A 193 -0.26 24.43 -1.55
CA ASP A 193 -0.04 25.04 -2.86
C ASP A 193 -0.65 26.44 -2.90
N LYS A 194 0.08 27.37 -3.52
CA LYS A 194 -0.33 28.78 -3.58
C LYS A 194 -1.71 28.95 -4.22
N ALA A 195 -2.02 28.15 -5.25
CA ALA A 195 -3.31 28.16 -5.91
C ALA A 195 -4.44 27.70 -4.96
N TYR A 196 -4.20 26.66 -4.17
CA TYR A 196 -5.16 26.17 -3.18
C TYR A 196 -5.42 27.22 -2.09
N VAL A 197 -4.36 27.78 -1.51
CA VAL A 197 -4.46 28.81 -0.47
C VAL A 197 -5.15 30.07 -1.00
N LYS A 198 -4.85 30.49 -2.23
CA LYS A 198 -5.54 31.62 -2.88
C LYS A 198 -7.05 31.38 -2.96
N ASN A 199 -7.46 30.20 -3.44
CA ASN A 199 -8.88 29.87 -3.55
C ASN A 199 -9.54 29.81 -2.17
N GLN A 200 -8.86 29.27 -1.17
CA GLN A 200 -9.34 29.25 0.21
C GLN A 200 -9.58 30.68 0.75
N LEU A 201 -8.65 31.61 0.52
CA LEU A 201 -8.79 33.02 0.93
C LEU A 201 -9.92 33.75 0.21
N GLN A 202 -10.31 33.32 -1.00
CA GLN A 202 -11.45 33.90 -1.72
C GLN A 202 -12.81 33.44 -1.19
N GLN A 203 -12.85 32.35 -0.43
CA GLN A 203 -14.09 31.81 0.15
C GLN A 203 -14.37 32.33 1.57
N PHE A 204 -13.37 32.89 2.23
CA PHE A 204 -13.50 33.59 3.51
C PHE A 204 -13.94 35.04 3.28
#